data_AF-A0A085AKY0-F1
#
_entry.id   AF-A0A085AKY0-F1
#
_cell.length_a   1.000
_cell.length_b   1.000
_cell.length_c   1.000
_cell.angle_alpha   90.00
_cell.angle_beta   90.00
_cell.angle_gamma   90.00
#
_symmetry.space_group_name_H-M   'P 1'
#
loop_
_entity.id
_entity.type
_entity.pdbx_description
1 polymer ?
#
loop_
_entity_poly.entity_id
_entity_poly.type
_entity_poly.pdbx_seq_one_letter_code
_entity_poly.pdbx_strand_id
1 'polypeptide(L)'
;FESWFHADRASPGRIHEMESYHGMLACVIAGAGLALIPRSMLESMPGHHQVDAWPLAEKWRWLTTWLIWRRGAMTRQLEAFIELLNEPLPMKAS
;
A
#
# COMPACT_ATOMS: atom_id res chain seq x y z
N PHE A 1 -8.25 -4.33 7.09
CA PHE A 1 -7.68 -3.56 8.21
C PHE A 1 -8.08 -4.19 9.55
N GLU A 2 -9.38 -4.40 9.78
CA GLU A 2 -9.91 -4.95 11.05
C GLU A 2 -9.49 -6.40 11.34
N SER A 3 -9.36 -7.26 10.34
CA SER A 3 -9.05 -8.69 10.53
C SER A 3 -7.70 -8.95 11.22
N TRP A 4 -6.71 -8.06 11.04
CA TRP A 4 -5.42 -8.17 11.75
C TRP A 4 -5.58 -7.84 13.24
N PHE A 5 -6.25 -6.74 13.57
CA PHE A 5 -6.55 -6.35 14.96
C PHE A 5 -7.37 -7.43 15.68
N HIS A 6 -8.39 -7.96 15.01
CA HIS A 6 -9.21 -9.04 15.56
C HIS A 6 -8.41 -10.32 15.80
N ALA A 7 -7.47 -10.66 14.92
CA ALA A 7 -6.64 -11.85 15.06
C ALA A 7 -5.61 -11.74 16.20
N ASP A 8 -5.14 -10.52 16.51
CA ASP A 8 -4.11 -10.29 17.54
C ASP A 8 -4.71 -9.93 18.93
N ARG A 9 -6.05 -9.93 19.05
CA ARG A 9 -6.79 -9.47 20.26
C ARG A 9 -6.40 -8.06 20.71
N ALA A 10 -5.79 -7.27 19.84
CA ALA A 10 -5.47 -5.88 20.09
C ALA A 10 -6.73 -5.04 19.87
N SER A 11 -7.19 -4.32 20.89
CA SER A 11 -8.21 -3.28 20.71
C SER A 11 -7.53 -2.11 19.98
N PRO A 12 -7.93 -1.78 18.74
CA PRO A 12 -7.38 -0.61 18.09
C PRO A 12 -7.72 0.62 18.94
N GLY A 13 -6.77 1.55 19.06
CA GLY A 13 -7.08 2.89 19.55
C GLY A 13 -8.04 3.63 18.61
N ARG A 14 -8.22 4.94 18.77
CA ARG A 14 -9.07 5.71 17.86
C ARG A 14 -8.51 5.64 16.44
N ILE A 15 -9.25 4.98 15.53
CA ILE A 15 -8.90 4.91 14.12
C ILE A 15 -9.45 6.17 13.43
N HIS A 16 -8.57 6.86 12.72
CA HIS A 16 -8.95 7.97 11.85
C HIS A 16 -8.78 7.53 10.40
N GLU A 17 -9.87 7.53 9.64
CA GLU A 17 -9.83 7.32 8.21
C GLU A 17 -9.45 8.62 7.52
N MET A 18 -8.51 8.54 6.57
CA MET A 18 -8.05 9.69 5.79
C MET A 18 -8.08 9.34 4.31
N GLU A 19 -8.53 10.30 3.51
CA GLU A 19 -8.79 10.11 2.09
C GLU A 19 -7.52 10.10 1.21
N SER A 20 -6.34 10.27 1.81
CA SER A 20 -5.07 10.34 1.08
C SER A 20 -3.88 9.82 1.88
N TYR A 21 -3.01 9.05 1.21
CA TYR A 21 -1.74 8.58 1.76
C TYR A 21 -0.77 9.73 2.11
N HIS A 22 -0.79 10.83 1.35
CA HIS A 22 0.03 12.01 1.65
C HIS A 22 -0.43 12.68 2.94
N GLY A 23 -1.75 12.77 3.15
CA GLY A 23 -2.32 13.26 4.41
C GLY A 23 -1.92 12.35 5.57
N MET A 24 -2.00 11.03 5.38
CA MET A 24 -1.58 10.06 6.40
C MET A 24 -0.12 10.25 6.80
N LEU A 25 0.78 10.36 5.82
CA LEU A 25 2.19 10.60 6.09
C LEU A 25 2.42 11.94 6.79
N ALA A 26 1.78 13.03 6.34
CA ALA A 26 1.93 14.34 6.95
C ALA A 26 1.49 14.35 8.43
N CYS A 27 0.38 13.67 8.76
CA CYS A 27 -0.07 13.54 10.14
C CYS A 27 0.90 12.72 11.01
N VAL A 28 1.48 11.64 10.48
CA VAL A 28 2.50 10.86 11.20
C VAL A 28 3.75 11.72 11.45
N ILE A 29 4.23 12.44 10.43
CA ILE A 29 5.37 13.37 10.57
C ILE A 29 5.09 14.44 11.63
N ALA A 30 3.85 14.95 11.69
CA ALA A 30 3.42 15.92 12.69
C ALA A 30 3.22 15.33 14.11
N GLY A 31 3.44 14.02 14.31
CA GLY A 31 3.34 13.36 15.61
C GLY A 31 1.93 12.90 15.99
N ALA A 32 1.00 12.82 15.05
CA ALA A 32 -0.39 12.42 15.33
C ALA A 32 -0.58 10.92 15.61
N GLY A 33 0.46 10.08 15.44
CA GLY A 33 0.42 8.65 15.75
C GLY A 33 1.04 7.78 14.66
N LEU A 34 0.40 6.64 14.38
CA LEU A 34 0.83 5.64 13.39
C LEU A 34 -0.18 5.55 12.23
N ALA A 35 0.30 5.21 11.05
CA ALA A 35 -0.52 4.93 9.87
C ALA A 35 -0.09 3.62 9.20
N LEU A 36 -1.05 2.94 8.56
CA LEU A 36 -0.76 1.80 7.69
C LEU A 36 -0.76 2.25 6.24
N ILE A 37 0.37 2.08 5.56
CA ILE A 37 0.57 2.53 4.18
C ILE A 37 1.26 1.42 3.39
N PRO A 38 0.83 1.12 2.14
CA PRO A 38 1.59 0.23 1.26
C PRO A 38 3.01 0.75 1.05
N ARG A 39 4.02 -0.13 1.18
CA ARG A 39 5.43 0.27 1.11
C ARG A 39 5.79 1.04 -0.17
N SER A 40 5.34 0.55 -1.33
CA SER A 40 5.60 1.21 -2.62
C SER A 40 5.03 2.62 -2.68
N MET A 41 3.87 2.86 -2.05
CA MET A 41 3.29 4.20 -1.94
C MET A 41 4.14 5.07 -1.01
N LEU A 42 4.51 4.58 0.18
CA LEU A 42 5.38 5.30 1.13
C LEU A 42 6.68 5.76 0.47
N GLU A 43 7.41 4.84 -0.17
CA GLU A 43 8.72 5.13 -0.78
C GLU A 43 8.65 6.15 -1.92
N SER A 44 7.48 6.32 -2.56
CA SER A 44 7.27 7.32 -3.61
C SER A 44 6.95 8.73 -3.08
N MET A 45 6.62 8.88 -1.80
CA MET A 45 6.16 10.15 -1.23
C MET A 45 7.33 11.00 -0.69
N PRO A 46 7.28 12.34 -0.85
CA PRO A 46 8.20 13.24 -0.18
C PRO A 46 8.14 13.09 1.34
N GLY A 47 9.31 13.11 1.99
CA GLY A 47 9.39 13.04 3.46
C GLY A 47 9.20 11.64 4.04
N HIS A 48 9.14 10.57 3.24
CA HIS A 48 9.06 9.19 3.76
C HIS A 48 10.24 8.83 4.67
N HIS A 49 11.40 9.47 4.50
CA HIS A 49 12.57 9.28 5.36
C HIS A 49 12.44 9.93 6.76
N GLN A 50 11.37 10.70 7.00
CA GLN A 50 11.12 11.37 8.30
C GLN A 50 10.36 10.48 9.27
N VAL A 51 10.01 9.26 8.86
CA VAL A 51 9.27 8.30 9.66
C VAL A 51 9.96 6.94 9.60
N ASP A 52 9.85 6.19 10.68
CA ASP A 52 10.25 4.79 10.70
C ASP A 52 9.11 3.91 10.17
N ALA A 53 9.47 2.89 9.39
CA ALA A 53 8.51 1.96 8.78
C ALA A 53 8.81 0.52 9.16
N TRP A 54 7.86 -0.14 9.83
CA TRP A 54 7.95 -1.54 10.21
C TRP A 54 6.98 -2.39 9.39
N PRO A 55 7.41 -3.53 8.82
CA PRO A 55 6.51 -4.41 8.09
C PRO A 55 5.52 -5.09 9.04
N LEU A 56 4.29 -5.31 8.57
CA LEU A 56 3.36 -6.22 9.25
C LEU A 56 3.90 -7.67 9.23
N ALA A 57 3.34 -8.51 10.10
CA ALA A 57 3.59 -9.95 10.08
C ALA A 57 3.31 -10.52 8.68
N GLU A 58 4.06 -11.57 8.30
CA GLU A 58 4.11 -12.09 6.93
C GLU A 58 2.73 -12.41 6.33
N LYS A 59 1.82 -12.96 7.14
CA LYS A 59 0.43 -13.26 6.73
C LYS A 59 -0.42 -12.04 6.37
N TRP A 60 -0.02 -10.83 6.76
CA TRP A 60 -0.82 -9.60 6.62
C TRP A 60 -0.12 -8.50 5.79
N ARG A 61 1.15 -8.66 5.45
CA ARG A 61 1.96 -7.62 4.77
C ARG A 61 1.74 -7.53 3.25
N TRP A 62 1.01 -8.48 2.67
CA TRP A 62 0.82 -8.58 1.22
C TRP A 62 -0.54 -8.05 0.80
N LEU A 63 -0.55 -7.24 -0.27
CA LEU A 63 -1.74 -6.65 -0.87
C LEU A 63 -1.76 -7.04 -2.35
N THR A 64 -2.87 -7.60 -2.82
CA THR A 64 -3.05 -7.92 -4.25
C THR A 64 -3.70 -6.75 -4.96
N THR A 65 -2.96 -6.12 -5.88
CA THR A 65 -3.50 -5.10 -6.78
C THR A 65 -4.01 -5.77 -8.05
N TRP A 66 -5.32 -5.65 -8.30
CA TRP A 66 -5.95 -6.25 -9.46
C TRP A 66 -6.04 -5.26 -10.62
N LEU A 67 -5.61 -5.66 -11.81
CA LEU A 67 -5.96 -4.99 -13.06
C LEU A 67 -7.34 -5.48 -13.50
N ILE A 68 -8.29 -4.56 -13.70
CA ILE A 68 -9.69 -4.88 -14.01
C ILE A 68 -10.09 -4.19 -15.32
N TRP A 69 -10.82 -4.90 -16.17
CA TRP A 69 -11.41 -4.37 -17.39
C TRP A 69 -12.81 -4.97 -17.62
N ARG A 70 -13.62 -4.30 -18.44
CA ARG A 70 -14.96 -4.78 -18.80
C ARG A 70 -14.87 -5.94 -19.79
N ARG A 71 -15.78 -6.91 -19.70
CA ARG A 71 -15.93 -7.97 -20.70
C ARG A 71 -16.10 -7.37 -22.11
N GLY A 72 -15.33 -7.88 -23.07
CA GLY A 72 -15.32 -7.40 -24.45
C GLY A 72 -14.55 -6.10 -24.68
N ALA A 73 -13.90 -5.53 -23.66
CA ALA A 73 -13.03 -4.36 -23.79
C ALA A 73 -11.54 -4.74 -24.01
N MET A 74 -11.26 -6.00 -24.35
CA MET A 74 -9.90 -6.43 -24.66
C MET A 74 -9.48 -5.83 -26.00
N THR A 75 -8.54 -4.90 -25.96
CA THR A 75 -7.94 -4.28 -27.14
C THR A 75 -6.49 -4.72 -27.25
N ARG A 76 -5.91 -4.59 -28.44
CA ARG A 76 -4.48 -4.89 -28.66
C ARG A 76 -3.55 -4.05 -27.79
N GLN A 77 -3.95 -2.81 -27.47
CA GLN A 77 -3.21 -1.93 -26.56
C GLN A 77 -3.27 -2.43 -25.11
N LEU A 78 -4.42 -2.95 -24.66
CA LEU A 78 -4.56 -3.54 -23.34
C LEU A 78 -3.76 -4.84 -23.23
N GLU A 79 -3.78 -5.68 -24.26
CA GLU A 79 -2.93 -6.89 -24.35
C GLU A 79 -1.45 -6.54 -24.20
N ALA A 80 -0.95 -5.60 -25.00
CA ALA A 80 0.44 -5.15 -24.91
C ALA A 80 0.78 -4.55 -23.53
N PHE A 81 -0.14 -3.82 -22.90
CA PHE A 81 0.07 -3.29 -21.55
C PHE A 81 0.14 -4.40 -20.49
N ILE A 82 -0.70 -5.44 -20.60
CA ILE A 82 -0.65 -6.61 -19.72
C ILE A 82 0.67 -7.36 -19.88
N GLU A 83 1.17 -7.51 -21.11
CA GLU A 83 2.49 -8.11 -21.36
C GLU A 83 3.60 -7.33 -20.64
N LEU A 84 3.61 -6.00 -20.75
CA LEU A 84 4.56 -5.14 -20.04
C LEU A 84 4.47 -5.25 -18.51
N LEU A 85 3.27 -5.41 -17.95
CA LEU A 85 3.08 -5.58 -16.51
C LEU A 85 3.52 -6.96 -16.00
N ASN A 86 3.52 -7.98 -16.86
CA ASN A 86 3.96 -9.33 -16.52
C ASN A 86 5.47 -9.52 -16.67
N GLU A 87 6.19 -8.54 -17.22
CA GLU A 87 7.65 -8.55 -17.19
C GLU A 87 8.14 -8.48 -15.74
N PRO A 88 9.10 -9.33 -15.34
CA PRO A 88 9.64 -9.29 -13.99
C PRO A 88 10.26 -7.91 -13.73
N LEU A 89 9.66 -7.15 -12.82
CA LEU A 89 10.21 -5.87 -12.37
C LEU A 89 11.66 -6.11 -11.93
N PRO A 90 12.63 -5.32 -12.43
CA PRO A 90 14.01 -5.45 -11.96
C PRO A 90 14.02 -5.26 -10.45
N MET A 91 14.54 -6.26 -9.72
CA MET A 91 14.73 -6.15 -8.28
C MET A 91 15.59 -4.91 -8.01
N LYS A 92 14.99 -3.86 -7.43
CA LYS A 92 15.77 -2.79 -6.82
C LYS A 92 16.46 -3.39 -5.60
N ALA A 93 17.77 -3.60 -5.70
CA ALA A 93 18.61 -3.97 -4.56
C ALA A 93 18.48 -2.88 -3.49
N SER A 94 18.22 -3.30 -2.25
CA SER A 94 18.22 -2.43 -1.06
C SER A 94 19.62 -2.07 -0.63
#